data_AF-A0A2M9TIE6-F1
#
_entry.id   AF-A0A2M9TIE6-F1
#
_cell.length_a   1.000
_cell.length_b   1.000
_cell.length_c   1.000
_cell.angle_alpha   90.00
_cell.angle_beta   90.00
_cell.angle_gamma   90.00
#
_symmetry.space_group_name_H-M   'P 1'
#
loop_
_entity.id
_entity.type
_entity.pdbx_description
1 polymer ?
#
loop_
_entity_poly.entity_id
_entity_poly.type
_entity_poly.pdbx_seq_one_letter_code
_entity_poly.pdbx_strand_id
1 'polypeptide(L)'
;MQTRTDELVNEVFALTKTKLSPDDPLLTLILLQERGLERAFEQQNTSRADQDQAFLAQLDNRLVKINAMYSELSQYRERVVAELMVKNQQVAVQIEGRVARRALGGVKRLELMAGAALVVAVVV
;
A
#
# COMPACT_ATOMS: atom_id res chain seq x y z
N MET A 1 24.97 16.69 -51.32
CA MET A 1 24.95 16.18 -49.94
C MET A 1 25.74 17.16 -49.11
N GLN A 2 25.09 17.95 -48.24
CA GLN A 2 25.80 18.86 -47.34
C GLN A 2 26.47 18.01 -46.26
N THR A 3 27.73 18.31 -45.96
CA THR A 3 28.45 17.63 -44.87
C THR A 3 28.13 18.32 -43.55
N ARG A 4 28.20 17.60 -42.41
CA ARG A 4 27.98 18.19 -41.06
C ARG A 4 28.81 19.45 -40.82
N THR A 5 29.99 19.46 -41.42
CA THR A 5 30.93 20.57 -41.46
C THR A 5 30.33 21.82 -42.13
N ASP A 6 29.62 21.67 -43.25
CA ASP A 6 28.95 22.77 -43.97
C ASP A 6 27.76 23.34 -43.19
N GLU A 7 27.03 22.49 -42.48
CA GLU A 7 25.92 22.90 -41.59
C GLU A 7 26.45 23.74 -40.43
N LEU A 8 27.50 23.28 -39.74
CA LEU A 8 28.13 24.00 -38.63
C LEU A 8 28.74 25.33 -39.06
N VAL A 9 29.40 25.37 -40.22
CA VAL A 9 29.94 26.63 -40.77
C VAL A 9 28.81 27.63 -41.00
N ASN A 10 27.67 27.20 -41.54
CA ASN A 10 26.51 28.05 -41.76
C ASN A 10 25.84 28.48 -40.45
N GLU A 11 25.70 27.58 -39.46
CA GLU A 11 25.11 27.89 -38.15
C GLU A 11 25.96 28.89 -37.36
N VAL A 12 27.28 28.68 -37.31
CA VAL A 12 28.17 29.61 -36.61
C VAL A 12 28.22 30.95 -37.34
N PHE A 13 28.22 30.97 -38.68
CA PHE A 13 28.11 32.21 -39.44
C PHE A 13 26.75 32.91 -39.20
N ALA A 14 25.65 32.17 -39.10
CA ALA A 14 24.34 32.75 -38.83
C ALA A 14 24.30 33.44 -37.46
N LEU A 15 24.87 32.82 -36.44
CA LEU A 15 24.87 33.27 -35.05
C LEU A 15 25.93 34.34 -34.74
N THR A 16 27.15 34.16 -35.22
CA THR A 16 28.30 35.00 -34.84
C THR A 16 28.74 35.94 -35.95
N LYS A 17 28.17 35.82 -37.16
CA LYS A 17 28.60 36.52 -38.40
C LYS A 17 30.07 36.30 -38.76
N THR A 18 30.73 35.34 -38.12
CA THR A 18 32.13 35.00 -38.35
C THR A 18 32.19 33.88 -39.37
N LYS A 19 32.96 34.09 -40.45
CA LYS A 19 33.08 33.12 -41.55
C LYS A 19 34.16 32.11 -41.20
N LEU A 20 33.75 30.91 -40.78
CA LEU A 20 34.66 29.78 -40.57
C LEU A 20 34.98 29.10 -41.90
N SER A 21 36.22 28.64 -42.03
CA SER A 21 36.68 27.81 -43.14
C SER A 21 36.74 26.34 -42.69
N PRO A 22 36.55 25.37 -43.59
CA PRO A 22 36.69 23.93 -43.27
C PRO A 22 38.05 23.55 -42.68
N ASP A 23 39.11 24.28 -43.03
CA ASP A 23 40.48 24.07 -42.53
C ASP A 23 40.76 24.82 -41.21
N ASP A 24 39.76 25.49 -40.63
CA ASP A 24 39.92 26.25 -39.39
C ASP A 24 40.00 25.30 -38.18
N PRO A 25 41.06 25.36 -37.35
CA PRO A 25 41.15 24.57 -36.12
C PRO A 25 39.99 24.82 -35.15
N LEU A 26 39.33 25.99 -35.22
CA LEU A 26 38.14 26.28 -34.42
C LEU A 26 36.96 25.37 -34.79
N LEU A 27 36.77 25.06 -36.07
CA LEU A 27 35.71 24.15 -36.51
C LEU A 27 35.94 22.73 -35.99
N THR A 28 37.20 22.30 -35.97
CA THR A 28 37.61 21.01 -35.38
C THR A 28 37.31 20.98 -33.87
N LEU A 29 37.55 22.09 -33.17
CA LEU A 29 37.27 22.19 -31.74
C LEU A 29 35.77 22.15 -31.43
N ILE A 30 34.96 22.84 -32.24
CA ILE A 30 33.49 22.84 -32.13
C ILE A 30 32.93 21.43 -32.35
N LEU A 31 33.39 20.74 -33.41
CA LEU A 31 32.99 19.35 -33.69
C LEU A 31 33.38 18.38 -32.55
N LEU A 32 34.54 18.58 -31.94
CA LEU A 32 34.98 17.77 -30.81
C LEU A 32 34.12 18.02 -29.57
N GLN A 33 33.78 19.28 -29.30
CA GLN A 33 32.90 19.67 -28.19
C GLN A 33 31.49 19.12 -28.38
N GLU A 34 30.95 19.22 -29.59
CA GLU A 34 29.63 18.67 -29.94
C GLU A 34 29.56 17.17 -29.67
N ARG A 35 30.52 16.39 -30.18
CA ARG A 35 30.61 14.96 -29.89
C ARG A 35 30.78 14.64 -28.40
N GLY A 36 31.47 15.51 -27.66
CA GLY A 36 31.60 15.39 -26.21
C GLY A 36 30.26 15.57 -25.49
N LEU A 37 29.47 16.55 -25.92
CA LEU A 37 28.13 16.82 -25.38
C LEU A 37 27.14 15.71 -25.74
N GLU A 38 27.13 15.23 -26.99
CA GLU A 38 26.28 14.11 -27.43
C GLU A 38 26.50 12.87 -26.57
N ARG A 39 27.76 12.46 -26.36
CA ARG A 39 28.08 11.31 -25.49
C ARG A 39 27.66 11.54 -24.04
N ALA A 40 27.82 12.76 -23.51
CA ALA A 40 27.41 13.07 -22.15
C ALA A 40 25.87 12.97 -22.00
N PHE A 41 25.11 13.44 -22.98
CA PHE A 41 23.66 13.29 -23.01
C PHE A 41 23.21 11.83 -23.16
N GLU A 42 23.87 11.04 -24.01
CA GLU A 42 23.58 9.61 -24.17
C GLU A 42 23.84 8.82 -22.88
N GLN A 43 24.96 9.07 -22.21
CA GLN A 43 25.29 8.44 -20.91
C GLN A 43 24.30 8.85 -19.83
N GLN A 44 23.89 10.12 -19.80
CA GLN A 44 22.92 10.61 -18.84
C GLN A 44 21.52 10.02 -19.08
N ASN A 45 21.08 9.92 -20.33
CA ASN A 45 19.79 9.33 -20.68
C ASN A 45 19.75 7.83 -20.37
N THR A 46 20.83 7.11 -20.65
CA THR A 46 20.95 5.69 -20.29
C THR A 46 20.87 5.51 -18.77
N SER A 47 21.63 6.31 -18.02
CA SER A 47 21.62 6.25 -16.56
C SER A 47 20.26 6.58 -15.94
N ARG A 48 19.51 7.52 -16.55
CA ARG A 48 18.15 7.85 -16.12
C ARG A 48 17.17 6.72 -16.42
N ALA A 49 17.23 6.14 -17.62
CA ALA A 49 16.37 5.02 -18.00
C ALA A 49 16.54 3.80 -17.08
N ASP A 50 17.79 3.46 -16.74
CA ASP A 50 18.09 2.36 -15.82
C ASP A 50 17.58 2.64 -14.40
N GLN A 51 17.70 3.88 -13.92
CA GLN A 51 17.19 4.30 -12.61
C GLN A 51 15.66 4.25 -12.56
N ASP A 52 15.00 4.76 -13.60
CA ASP A 52 13.54 4.76 -13.70
C ASP A 52 13.01 3.31 -13.75
N GLN A 53 13.65 2.42 -14.51
CA GLN A 53 13.27 1.02 -14.57
C GLN A 53 13.47 0.29 -13.24
N ALA A 54 14.59 0.54 -12.55
CA ALA A 54 14.83 -0.03 -11.22
C ALA A 54 13.80 0.48 -10.18
N PHE A 55 13.42 1.75 -10.27
CA PHE A 55 12.41 2.34 -9.40
C PHE A 55 11.02 1.74 -9.65
N LEU A 56 10.62 1.58 -10.91
CA LEU A 56 9.35 0.93 -11.27
C LEU A 56 9.30 -0.53 -10.78
N ALA A 57 10.39 -1.29 -10.94
CA ALA A 57 10.47 -2.65 -10.43
C ALA A 57 10.35 -2.73 -8.89
N GLN A 58 10.86 -1.72 -8.17
CA GLN A 58 10.66 -1.63 -6.72
C GLN A 58 9.21 -1.31 -6.35
N LEU A 59 8.54 -0.44 -7.11
CA LEU A 59 7.13 -0.11 -6.89
C LEU A 59 6.24 -1.34 -7.11
N ASP A 60 6.44 -2.09 -8.19
CA ASP A 60 5.68 -3.32 -8.45
C ASP A 60 5.83 -4.34 -7.31
N ASN A 61 7.06 -4.56 -6.84
CA ASN A 61 7.31 -5.45 -5.71
C ASN A 61 6.60 -4.97 -4.42
N ARG A 62 6.55 -3.65 -4.19
CA ARG A 62 5.82 -3.07 -3.04
C ARG A 62 4.31 -3.27 -3.20
N LEU A 63 3.76 -3.07 -4.39
CA LEU A 63 2.34 -3.29 -4.67
C LEU A 63 1.93 -4.74 -4.44
N VAL A 64 2.74 -5.70 -4.89
CA VAL A 64 2.50 -7.14 -4.64
C VAL A 64 2.47 -7.43 -3.13
N LYS A 65 3.41 -6.88 -2.36
CA LYS A 65 3.44 -7.05 -0.89
C LYS A 65 2.22 -6.43 -0.20
N ILE A 66 1.79 -5.24 -0.62
CA ILE A 66 0.61 -4.57 -0.06
C ILE A 66 -0.65 -5.40 -0.33
N ASN A 67 -0.80 -5.93 -1.55
CA ASN A 67 -1.94 -6.78 -1.88
C ASN A 67 -1.95 -8.08 -1.08
N ALA A 68 -0.78 -8.71 -0.88
CA ALA A 68 -0.65 -9.88 -0.01
C ALA A 68 -1.04 -9.56 1.44
N MET A 69 -0.53 -8.46 1.99
CA MET A 69 -0.91 -7.99 3.33
C MET A 69 -2.41 -7.71 3.44
N TYR A 70 -3.02 -7.12 2.42
CA TYR A 70 -4.46 -6.86 2.41
C TYR A 70 -5.27 -8.17 2.45
N SER A 71 -4.85 -9.16 1.67
CA SER A 71 -5.46 -10.50 1.69
C SER A 71 -5.36 -11.16 3.07
N GLU A 72 -4.17 -11.10 3.69
CA GLU A 72 -3.97 -11.62 5.05
C GLU A 72 -4.84 -10.88 6.08
N LEU A 73 -4.94 -9.55 5.97
CA LEU A 73 -5.76 -8.74 6.87
C LEU A 73 -7.25 -9.05 6.72
N SER A 74 -7.72 -9.36 5.51
CA SER A 74 -9.09 -9.82 5.26
C SER A 74 -9.36 -11.15 5.94
N GLN A 75 -8.45 -12.13 5.77
CA GLN A 75 -8.58 -13.44 6.42
C GLN A 75 -8.53 -13.33 7.95
N TYR A 76 -7.64 -12.47 8.47
CA TYR A 76 -7.55 -12.21 9.90
C TYR A 76 -8.84 -11.58 10.44
N ARG A 77 -9.43 -10.63 9.71
CA ARG A 77 -10.72 -10.03 10.06
C ARG A 77 -11.82 -11.08 10.14
N GLU A 78 -11.93 -11.97 9.16
CA GLU A 78 -12.92 -13.05 9.18
C GLU A 78 -12.74 -13.98 10.38
N ARG A 79 -11.51 -14.37 10.68
CA ARG A 79 -11.20 -15.20 11.85
C ARG A 79 -11.58 -14.51 13.16
N VAL A 80 -11.23 -13.23 13.32
CA VAL A 80 -11.59 -12.46 14.53
C VAL A 80 -13.10 -12.33 14.67
N VAL A 81 -13.84 -12.08 13.58
CA VAL A 81 -15.30 -12.01 13.61
C VAL A 81 -15.91 -13.36 14.03
N ALA A 82 -15.41 -14.47 13.48
CA ALA A 82 -15.86 -15.80 13.85
C ALA A 82 -15.57 -16.13 15.33
N GLU A 83 -14.37 -15.82 15.81
CA GLU A 83 -14.00 -16.01 17.23
C GLU A 83 -14.87 -15.16 18.17
N LEU A 84 -15.15 -13.91 17.80
CA LEU A 84 -16.03 -13.02 18.56
C LEU A 84 -17.46 -13.55 18.60
N MET A 85 -17.99 -14.07 17.48
CA MET A 85 -19.32 -14.69 17.45
C MET A 85 -19.41 -15.90 18.37
N VAL A 86 -18.43 -16.81 18.30
CA VAL A 86 -18.38 -18.00 19.17
C VAL A 86 -18.32 -17.60 20.63
N LYS A 87 -17.46 -16.63 20.98
CA LYS A 87 -17.32 -16.15 22.36
C LYS A 87 -18.59 -15.47 22.87
N ASN A 88 -19.24 -14.65 22.04
CA ASN A 88 -20.50 -14.02 22.39
C ASN A 88 -21.60 -15.06 22.63
N GLN A 89 -21.67 -16.12 21.82
CA GLN A 89 -22.65 -17.18 22.01
C GLN A 89 -22.41 -17.98 23.30
N GLN A 90 -21.15 -18.27 23.64
CA GLN A 90 -20.81 -18.89 24.92
C GLN A 90 -21.22 -18.00 26.11
N VAL A 91 -20.97 -16.69 26.02
CA VAL A 91 -21.38 -15.74 27.06
C VAL A 91 -22.90 -15.68 27.19
N ALA A 92 -23.64 -15.67 26.07
CA ALA A 92 -25.10 -15.69 26.07
C ALA A 92 -25.64 -16.93 26.81
N VAL A 93 -25.15 -18.13 26.47
CA VAL A 93 -25.54 -19.38 27.14
C VAL A 93 -25.23 -19.35 28.64
N GLN A 94 -24.09 -18.79 29.04
CA GLN A 94 -23.75 -18.65 30.46
C GLN A 94 -24.67 -17.66 31.20
N ILE A 95 -25.08 -16.59 30.54
CA ILE A 95 -26.04 -15.63 31.10
C ILE A 95 -27.41 -16.28 31.25
N GLU A 96 -27.92 -16.93 30.19
CA GLU A 96 -29.19 -17.66 30.22
C GLU A 96 -29.20 -18.72 31.34
N GLY A 97 -28.14 -19.53 31.45
CA GLY A 97 -28.02 -20.52 32.52
C GLY A 97 -27.94 -19.91 33.93
N ARG A 98 -27.43 -18.68 34.09
CA ARG A 98 -27.47 -17.96 35.38
C ARG A 98 -28.87 -17.43 35.67
N VAL A 99 -29.55 -16.87 34.67
CA VAL A 99 -30.91 -16.35 34.81
C VAL A 99 -31.90 -17.47 35.12
N ALA A 100 -31.84 -18.59 34.40
CA ALA A 100 -32.68 -19.76 34.63
C ALA A 100 -32.51 -20.32 36.05
N ARG A 101 -31.26 -20.47 36.52
CA ARG A 101 -30.98 -20.91 37.89
C ARG A 101 -31.54 -19.95 38.94
N ARG A 102 -31.43 -18.63 38.71
CA ARG A 102 -31.96 -17.61 39.61
C ARG A 102 -33.48 -17.62 39.65
N ALA A 103 -34.13 -17.78 38.50
CA ALA A 103 -35.58 -17.90 38.39
C ALA A 103 -36.09 -19.15 39.13
N LEU A 104 -35.49 -20.32 38.88
CA LEU A 104 -35.85 -21.57 39.57
C LEU A 104 -35.66 -21.49 41.09
N GLY A 105 -34.58 -20.84 41.55
CA GLY A 105 -34.36 -20.60 42.98
C GLY A 105 -35.41 -19.67 43.61
N GLY A 106 -35.87 -18.66 42.86
CA GLY A 106 -36.97 -17.77 43.29
C GLY A 106 -38.30 -18.52 43.40
N VAL A 107 -38.64 -19.36 42.42
CA VAL A 107 -39.87 -20.17 42.43
C VAL A 107 -39.87 -21.15 43.60
N LYS A 108 -38.76 -21.88 43.83
CA LYS A 108 -38.66 -22.78 44.99
C LYS A 108 -38.84 -22.09 46.34
N ARG A 109 -38.35 -20.85 46.47
CA ARG A 109 -38.53 -20.06 47.71
C ARG A 109 -39.99 -19.65 47.89
N LEU A 110 -40.68 -19.30 46.82
CA LEU A 110 -42.11 -18.98 46.85
C LEU A 110 -42.96 -20.20 47.21
N GLU A 111 -42.65 -21.38 46.66
CA GLU A 111 -43.32 -22.63 47.02
C GLU A 111 -43.14 -22.98 48.50
N LEU A 112 -41.93 -22.81 49.05
CA LEU A 112 -41.68 -23.02 50.47
C LEU A 112 -42.45 -22.05 51.36
N MET A 113 -42.53 -20.76 50.98
CA MET A 113 -43.32 -19.79 51.73
C MET A 113 -44.83 -20.07 51.64
N ALA A 114 -45.33 -20.44 50.46
CA ALA A 114 -46.73 -20.78 50.26
C ALA A 114 -47.12 -22.04 51.06
N GLY A 115 -46.27 -23.07 51.05
CA GLY A 115 -46.46 -24.28 51.86
C GLY A 115 -46.44 -23.98 53.35
N ALA A 116 -45.50 -23.16 53.83
CA ALA A 116 -45.45 -22.74 55.23
C ALA A 116 -46.69 -21.94 55.65
N ALA A 117 -47.17 -21.03 54.80
CA ALA A 117 -48.39 -20.25 55.07
C ALA A 117 -49.64 -21.15 55.13
N LEU A 118 -49.73 -22.16 54.26
CA LEU A 118 -50.82 -23.15 54.27
C LEU A 118 -50.80 -24.01 55.54
N VAL A 119 -49.62 -24.46 55.99
CA VAL A 119 -49.49 -25.24 57.23
C VAL A 119 -49.89 -24.40 58.45
N VAL A 120 -49.50 -23.12 58.50
CA VAL A 120 -49.91 -22.21 59.58
C VAL A 120 -51.43 -21.98 59.56
N ALA A 121 -52.05 -21.86 58.38
CA ALA A 121 -53.48 -21.66 58.26
C ALA A 121 -54.33 -22.89 58.64
N VAL A 122 -53.77 -24.10 58.63
CA VAL A 122 -54.45 -25.35 59.01
C VAL A 122 -54.32 -25.66 60.51
N VAL A 123 -53.36 -25.03 61.20
CA VAL A 123 -53.06 -25.28 62.63
C VAL A 123 -53.71 -24.23 63.56
N VAL A 124 -54.35 -23.18 63.01
CA VAL A 124 -55.14 -22.17 63.72
C VAL A 124 -56.62 -22.48 63.62
#